data_AF-A0A3D3DGD7-F1
#
_entry.id   AF-A0A3D3DGD7-F1
#
_cell.length_a   1.000
_cell.length_b   1.000
_cell.length_c   1.000
_cell.angle_alpha   90.00
_cell.angle_beta   90.00
_cell.angle_gamma   90.00
#
_symmetry.space_group_name_H-M   'P 1'
#
loop_
_entity.id
_entity.type
_entity.pdbx_description
1 polymer ?
#
loop_
_entity_poly.entity_id
_entity_poly.type
_entity_poly.pdbx_seq_one_letter_code
_entity_poly.pdbx_strand_id
1 'polypeptide(L)'
;MFPVEDDIFYELHKLTQPPPPSSFGCGWGAGVQTPGLGDEGVHVWEENQVGIYHTTTLSATDPNSLVVWLNDNGYAFPAEGQEILDYYVQQSWFFVAMKIQHEETINNSENYTGAIQPIGIMFFSDEMIYPLKISTLSVPTWGTEVLIYAFSDERVTFPGASEEYNATITPDQLKEYPILQGLIDETFVLTKLRKNFSAEEMDEDLMLVPVPKYIVLGSIIDLNSPVGQFILIAGIFIFLLKTKKRNV
;
A
#
# COMPACT_ATOMS: atom_id res chain seq x y z
N MET A 1 7.89 4.75 6.92
CA MET A 1 6.68 5.26 6.22
C MET A 1 6.89 6.74 5.86
N PHE A 2 6.05 7.30 5.00
CA PHE A 2 6.05 8.72 4.63
C PHE A 2 4.62 9.21 4.37
N PRO A 3 4.28 10.48 4.67
CA PRO A 3 2.99 11.04 4.30
C PRO A 3 2.93 11.21 2.79
N VAL A 4 1.74 11.10 2.21
CA VAL A 4 1.51 11.41 0.80
C VAL A 4 0.54 12.59 0.72
N GLU A 5 0.69 13.42 -0.31
CA GLU A 5 -0.25 14.50 -0.60
C GLU A 5 -1.60 13.92 -1.01
N ASP A 6 -2.69 14.49 -0.49
CA ASP A 6 -4.06 13.97 -0.64
C ASP A 6 -4.49 13.79 -2.10
N ASP A 7 -3.96 14.65 -2.98
CA ASP A 7 -4.23 14.65 -4.42
C ASP A 7 -3.51 13.54 -5.20
N ILE A 8 -2.76 12.62 -4.56
CA ILE A 8 -2.09 11.52 -5.30
C ILE A 8 -3.06 10.62 -6.08
N PHE A 9 -4.23 10.31 -5.49
CA PHE A 9 -5.26 9.56 -6.22
C PHE A 9 -5.92 10.40 -7.31
N TYR A 10 -5.91 11.73 -7.19
CA TYR A 10 -6.36 12.65 -8.23
C TYR A 10 -5.34 12.75 -9.38
N GLU A 11 -4.03 12.75 -9.11
CA GLU A 11 -2.98 12.63 -10.14
C GLU A 11 -3.05 11.27 -10.86
N LEU A 12 -3.15 10.16 -10.13
CA LEU A 12 -3.33 8.82 -10.72
C LEU A 12 -4.62 8.71 -11.53
N HIS A 13 -5.70 9.31 -11.04
CA HIS A 13 -6.96 9.34 -11.77
C HIS A 13 -6.81 10.16 -13.07
N LYS A 14 -6.21 11.36 -13.02
CA LYS A 14 -5.92 12.17 -14.21
C LYS A 14 -5.00 11.47 -15.22
N LEU A 15 -3.90 10.86 -14.76
CA LEU A 15 -2.97 10.12 -15.61
C LEU A 15 -3.64 8.92 -16.31
N THR A 16 -4.71 8.39 -15.72
CA THR A 16 -5.55 7.32 -16.28
C THR A 16 -6.90 7.80 -16.85
N GLN A 17 -7.08 9.12 -17.03
CA GLN A 17 -8.23 9.74 -17.70
C GLN A 17 -7.85 10.19 -19.13
N PRO A 18 -8.84 10.31 -20.06
CA PRO A 18 -8.68 11.11 -21.27
C PRO A 18 -8.58 12.62 -20.92
N PRO A 19 -7.75 13.43 -21.61
CA PRO A 19 -7.20 14.67 -21.06
C PRO A 19 -8.07 15.94 -21.17
N PRO A 20 -8.17 16.72 -20.09
CA PRO A 20 -8.34 18.18 -20.13
C PRO A 20 -7.30 18.93 -19.24
N PRO A 21 -7.09 20.25 -19.44
CA PRO A 21 -5.95 20.98 -18.88
C PRO A 21 -6.11 21.39 -17.40
N SER A 22 -4.99 21.68 -16.72
CA SER A 22 -4.97 22.11 -15.31
C SER A 22 -3.90 23.16 -14.97
N SER A 23 -3.92 23.67 -13.73
CA SER A 23 -3.01 24.68 -13.14
C SER A 23 -2.52 24.21 -11.77
N PHE A 24 -1.36 24.70 -11.31
CA PHE A 24 -0.57 24.12 -10.19
C PHE A 24 -0.42 24.99 -8.92
N GLY A 25 0.00 24.33 -7.82
CA GLY A 25 0.17 24.89 -6.46
C GLY A 25 1.62 24.97 -5.93
N CYS A 26 1.82 24.77 -4.61
CA CYS A 26 3.07 25.00 -3.82
C CYS A 26 3.28 23.93 -2.71
N GLY A 27 4.49 23.75 -2.13
CA GLY A 27 4.77 22.77 -1.04
C GLY A 27 6.01 23.06 -0.14
N TRP A 28 6.23 22.27 0.95
CA TRP A 28 7.35 22.32 1.95
C TRP A 28 7.51 20.99 2.80
N GLY A 29 8.59 20.80 3.62
CA GLY A 29 8.86 19.66 4.56
C GLY A 29 10.15 19.84 5.43
N ALA A 30 10.71 18.94 6.29
CA ALA A 30 10.35 17.62 6.89
C ALA A 30 11.39 17.15 7.98
N GLY A 31 11.11 16.12 8.84
CA GLY A 31 12.07 15.41 9.77
C GLY A 31 11.69 15.39 11.29
N VAL A 32 12.26 14.63 12.27
CA VAL A 32 13.28 13.53 12.45
C VAL A 32 13.09 12.85 13.88
N GLN A 33 13.75 11.72 14.23
CA GLN A 33 13.41 10.75 15.34
C GLN A 33 14.45 10.50 16.49
N THR A 34 14.04 9.78 17.56
CA THR A 34 14.85 8.95 18.52
C THR A 34 14.04 7.77 19.16
N PRO A 35 14.64 6.64 19.63
CA PRO A 35 13.91 5.38 19.97
C PRO A 35 13.77 5.02 21.48
N GLY A 36 12.94 4.00 21.80
CA GLY A 36 12.70 3.41 23.13
C GLY A 36 12.55 1.86 23.11
N LEU A 37 12.61 1.21 24.30
CA LEU A 37 12.78 -0.25 24.49
C LEU A 37 11.45 -1.05 24.57
N GLY A 38 11.48 -2.33 24.16
CA GLY A 38 10.31 -3.23 24.13
C GLY A 38 10.19 -4.23 25.30
N ASP A 39 9.17 -5.09 25.21
CA ASP A 39 8.81 -6.15 26.17
C ASP A 39 8.40 -7.46 25.44
N GLU A 40 8.16 -8.55 26.17
CA GLU A 40 8.12 -9.92 25.65
C GLU A 40 7.04 -10.18 24.58
N GLY A 41 7.43 -10.88 23.50
CA GLY A 41 6.53 -11.35 22.43
C GLY A 41 6.23 -10.34 21.31
N VAL A 42 6.32 -9.03 21.57
CA VAL A 42 6.07 -7.96 20.59
C VAL A 42 7.23 -6.95 20.57
N HIS A 43 7.91 -6.85 19.43
CA HIS A 43 8.99 -5.90 19.23
C HIS A 43 8.50 -4.63 18.53
N VAL A 44 8.58 -3.49 19.21
CA VAL A 44 8.38 -2.16 18.63
C VAL A 44 9.66 -1.73 17.90
N TRP A 45 9.57 -1.50 16.59
CA TRP A 45 10.71 -1.10 15.76
C TRP A 45 10.83 0.41 15.60
N GLU A 46 9.69 1.09 15.45
CA GLU A 46 9.64 2.49 15.07
C GLU A 46 8.29 3.08 15.50
N GLU A 47 8.32 4.28 16.07
CA GLU A 47 7.13 5.10 16.30
C GLU A 47 7.30 6.44 15.59
N ASN A 48 6.26 6.87 14.87
CA ASN A 48 6.29 8.05 14.02
C ASN A 48 4.98 8.83 14.08
N GLN A 49 5.06 10.11 13.73
CA GLN A 49 3.91 10.86 13.23
C GLN A 49 4.04 10.94 11.70
N VAL A 50 3.04 10.44 10.98
CA VAL A 50 2.96 10.45 9.52
C VAL A 50 1.69 11.20 9.13
N GLY A 51 1.82 12.50 8.84
CA GLY A 51 0.65 13.35 8.63
C GLY A 51 -0.26 13.38 9.86
N ILE A 52 -1.56 13.12 9.69
CA ILE A 52 -2.52 13.02 10.80
C ILE A 52 -2.40 11.74 11.65
N TYR A 53 -1.57 10.77 11.23
CA TYR A 53 -1.49 9.46 11.88
C TYR A 53 -0.30 9.35 12.84
N HIS A 54 -0.58 8.89 14.05
CA HIS A 54 0.43 8.25 14.88
C HIS A 54 0.57 6.80 14.44
N THR A 55 1.79 6.36 14.15
CA THR A 55 2.07 5.05 13.54
C THR A 55 3.15 4.31 14.33
N THR A 56 2.87 3.05 14.66
CA THR A 56 3.82 2.16 15.35
C THR A 56 4.10 0.95 14.48
N THR A 57 5.37 0.74 14.10
CA THR A 57 5.83 -0.44 13.36
C THR A 57 6.23 -1.53 14.33
N LEU A 58 5.64 -2.72 14.18
CA LEU A 58 5.72 -3.84 15.11
C LEU A 58 6.15 -5.13 14.39
N SER A 59 6.71 -6.08 15.13
CA SER A 59 6.69 -7.50 14.76
C SER A 59 6.37 -8.33 16.00
N ALA A 60 5.67 -9.45 15.85
CA ALA A 60 5.35 -10.33 16.98
C ALA A 60 5.76 -11.77 16.69
N THR A 61 6.09 -12.52 17.75
CA THR A 61 6.34 -13.97 17.69
C THR A 61 5.21 -14.81 18.29
N ASP A 62 4.32 -14.17 19.05
CA ASP A 62 3.07 -14.73 19.55
C ASP A 62 1.92 -13.78 19.19
N PRO A 63 0.90 -14.24 18.44
CA PRO A 63 -0.21 -13.40 18.02
C PRO A 63 -1.14 -13.01 19.19
N ASN A 64 -1.15 -13.76 20.30
CA ASN A 64 -1.92 -13.36 21.49
C ASN A 64 -1.28 -12.12 22.16
N SER A 65 0.04 -12.12 22.31
CA SER A 65 0.83 -10.99 22.78
C SER A 65 0.63 -9.75 21.90
N LEU A 66 0.49 -9.92 20.57
CA LEU A 66 0.14 -8.81 19.67
C LEU A 66 -1.26 -8.24 19.94
N VAL A 67 -2.26 -9.09 20.16
CA VAL A 67 -3.63 -8.64 20.52
C VAL A 67 -3.64 -7.93 21.88
N VAL A 68 -2.91 -8.43 22.87
CA VAL A 68 -2.77 -7.76 24.17
C VAL A 68 -2.10 -6.40 23.99
N TRP A 69 -0.97 -6.32 23.29
CA TRP A 69 -0.27 -5.07 23.01
C TRP A 69 -1.18 -4.06 22.30
N LEU A 70 -1.94 -4.49 21.29
CA LEU A 70 -2.89 -3.63 20.58
C LEU A 70 -3.97 -3.07 21.53
N ASN A 71 -4.61 -3.92 22.33
CA ASN A 71 -5.66 -3.49 23.24
C ASN A 71 -5.13 -2.59 24.38
N ASP A 72 -3.99 -2.93 24.98
CA ASP A 72 -3.35 -2.13 26.04
C ASP A 72 -2.90 -0.75 25.52
N ASN A 73 -2.48 -0.68 24.26
CA ASN A 73 -2.19 0.57 23.57
C ASN A 73 -3.44 1.25 22.98
N GLY A 74 -4.65 0.80 23.29
CA GLY A 74 -5.90 1.46 22.89
C GLY A 74 -6.28 1.34 21.42
N TYR A 75 -5.79 0.31 20.73
CA TYR A 75 -6.30 -0.11 19.42
C TYR A 75 -7.45 -1.10 19.62
N ALA A 76 -8.60 -0.85 18.99
CA ALA A 76 -9.75 -1.74 19.05
C ALA A 76 -9.58 -2.90 18.05
N PHE A 77 -9.00 -4.01 18.49
CA PHE A 77 -8.85 -5.22 17.66
C PHE A 77 -9.98 -6.24 17.93
N PRO A 78 -10.72 -6.72 16.91
CA PRO A 78 -11.82 -7.66 17.10
C PRO A 78 -11.30 -9.05 17.52
N ALA A 79 -12.01 -9.73 18.42
CA ALA A 79 -11.63 -11.06 18.90
C ALA A 79 -11.67 -12.12 17.79
N GLU A 80 -12.59 -11.93 16.83
CA GLU A 80 -12.72 -12.74 15.62
C GLU A 80 -11.52 -12.60 14.68
N GLY A 81 -10.66 -11.59 14.88
CA GLY A 81 -9.49 -11.32 14.06
C GLY A 81 -8.25 -12.15 14.41
N GLN A 82 -8.29 -13.00 15.44
CA GLN A 82 -7.13 -13.74 15.93
C GLN A 82 -6.47 -14.59 14.82
N GLU A 83 -7.25 -15.38 14.07
CA GLU A 83 -6.74 -16.27 13.02
C GLU A 83 -5.99 -15.52 11.89
N ILE A 84 -6.31 -14.24 11.69
CA ILE A 84 -5.67 -13.37 10.70
C ILE A 84 -4.30 -12.90 11.22
N LEU A 85 -4.18 -12.54 12.49
CA LEU A 85 -2.88 -12.24 13.10
C LEU A 85 -2.01 -13.49 13.20
N ASP A 86 -2.59 -14.64 13.55
CA ASP A 86 -1.89 -15.93 13.56
C ASP A 86 -1.23 -16.24 12.21
N TYR A 87 -1.94 -15.99 11.09
CA TYR A 87 -1.42 -16.14 9.73
C TYR A 87 -0.19 -15.23 9.49
N TYR A 88 -0.31 -13.92 9.74
CA TYR A 88 0.77 -12.98 9.48
C TYR A 88 1.98 -13.14 10.42
N VAL A 89 1.75 -13.51 11.69
CA VAL A 89 2.83 -13.84 12.64
C VAL A 89 3.60 -15.09 12.21
N GLN A 90 2.91 -16.14 11.76
CA GLN A 90 3.58 -17.35 11.23
C GLN A 90 4.42 -17.05 9.99
N GLN A 91 3.95 -16.14 9.13
CA GLN A 91 4.68 -15.64 7.96
C GLN A 91 5.76 -14.59 8.30
N SER A 92 6.01 -14.31 9.60
CA SER A 92 6.98 -13.33 10.09
C SER A 92 6.80 -11.90 9.55
N TRP A 93 5.55 -11.49 9.30
CA TRP A 93 5.25 -10.13 8.84
C TRP A 93 5.51 -9.07 9.93
N PHE A 94 5.74 -7.85 9.44
CA PHE A 94 5.69 -6.65 10.24
C PHE A 94 4.28 -6.07 10.18
N PHE A 95 3.81 -5.51 11.29
CA PHE A 95 2.52 -4.86 11.42
C PHE A 95 2.72 -3.36 11.57
N VAL A 96 1.77 -2.56 11.06
CA VAL A 96 1.73 -1.11 11.24
C VAL A 96 0.43 -0.78 11.96
N ALA A 97 0.53 -0.40 13.23
CA ALA A 97 -0.62 0.00 14.04
C ALA A 97 -0.82 1.52 13.94
N MET A 98 -2.02 1.98 13.59
CA MET A 98 -2.28 3.39 13.20
C MET A 98 -3.41 4.03 14.00
N LYS A 99 -3.24 5.28 14.44
CA LYS A 99 -4.29 6.10 15.07
C LYS A 99 -4.32 7.49 14.46
N ILE A 100 -5.50 8.07 14.30
CA ILE A 100 -5.65 9.50 13.98
C ILE A 100 -5.58 10.29 15.28
N GLN A 101 -4.71 11.30 15.36
CA GLN A 101 -4.72 12.26 16.47
C GLN A 101 -5.67 13.42 16.14
N HIS A 102 -6.65 13.67 17.01
CA HIS A 102 -7.70 14.68 16.78
C HIS A 102 -7.41 16.04 17.44
N GLU A 103 -6.22 16.21 18.05
CA GLU A 103 -5.96 17.31 18.98
C GLU A 103 -5.27 18.54 18.38
N GLU A 104 -4.67 18.46 17.18
CA GLU A 104 -4.33 19.69 16.46
C GLU A 104 -5.60 20.26 15.85
N THR A 105 -6.01 21.44 16.35
CA THR A 105 -7.02 22.28 15.72
C THR A 105 -6.43 22.80 14.41
N ILE A 106 -6.56 22.01 13.33
CA ILE A 106 -6.02 22.37 12.02
C ILE A 106 -6.69 23.67 11.59
N ASN A 107 -5.90 24.74 11.54
CA ASN A 107 -6.38 26.10 11.29
C ASN A 107 -7.15 26.16 9.96
N ASN A 108 -8.48 26.35 10.06
CA ASN A 108 -9.45 26.68 9.02
C ASN A 108 -8.89 26.78 7.58
N SER A 109 -8.56 25.64 7.00
CA SER A 109 -8.58 25.46 5.56
C SER A 109 -10.00 25.05 5.22
N GLU A 110 -10.70 25.86 4.42
CA GLU A 110 -12.11 25.65 4.06
C GLU A 110 -12.33 24.43 3.13
N ASN A 111 -11.29 23.61 2.94
CA ASN A 111 -11.23 22.50 1.99
C ASN A 111 -10.98 21.13 2.63
N TYR A 112 -10.99 21.00 3.97
CA TYR A 112 -11.00 19.68 4.62
C TYR A 112 -12.36 18.99 4.43
N THR A 113 -12.49 18.24 3.32
CA THR A 113 -13.73 17.55 2.90
C THR A 113 -14.04 16.26 3.67
N GLY A 114 -13.29 15.95 4.73
CA GLY A 114 -13.37 14.67 5.44
C GLY A 114 -12.65 13.51 4.73
N ALA A 115 -11.84 13.80 3.70
CA ALA A 115 -10.95 12.82 3.11
C ALA A 115 -9.86 12.40 4.11
N ILE A 116 -9.59 11.09 4.16
CA ILE A 116 -8.55 10.45 4.96
C ILE A 116 -7.23 10.58 4.19
N GLN A 117 -6.20 11.20 4.79
CA GLN A 117 -4.92 11.43 4.13
C GLN A 117 -4.26 10.10 3.67
N PRO A 118 -3.83 9.96 2.41
CA PRO A 118 -3.13 8.78 1.92
C PRO A 118 -1.75 8.57 2.56
N ILE A 119 -1.32 7.30 2.65
CA ILE A 119 -0.13 6.92 3.41
C ILE A 119 0.85 6.11 2.58
N GLY A 120 2.13 6.48 2.64
CA GLY A 120 3.25 5.78 2.04
C GLY A 120 3.90 4.78 2.98
N ILE A 121 3.66 3.49 2.73
CA ILE A 121 4.42 2.36 3.25
C ILE A 121 5.54 2.06 2.23
N MET A 122 6.70 1.62 2.72
CA MET A 122 7.79 1.16 1.86
C MET A 122 8.47 -0.05 2.50
N PHE A 123 8.62 -1.13 1.75
CA PHE A 123 9.27 -2.35 2.23
C PHE A 123 10.06 -3.06 1.11
N PHE A 124 10.72 -4.17 1.45
CA PHE A 124 11.45 -5.03 0.51
C PHE A 124 10.71 -6.36 0.42
N SER A 125 10.42 -6.83 -0.80
CA SER A 125 9.80 -8.13 -1.09
C SER A 125 10.32 -8.65 -2.42
N ASP A 126 10.52 -9.96 -2.54
CA ASP A 126 10.81 -10.61 -3.82
C ASP A 126 9.54 -10.73 -4.70
N GLU A 127 8.36 -10.46 -4.13
CA GLU A 127 7.05 -10.63 -4.74
C GLU A 127 6.18 -9.37 -4.66
N MET A 128 5.38 -9.09 -5.70
CA MET A 128 4.41 -7.98 -5.73
C MET A 128 3.13 -8.36 -4.99
N ILE A 129 3.20 -8.30 -3.67
CA ILE A 129 2.13 -8.67 -2.76
C ILE A 129 1.36 -7.44 -2.25
N TYR A 130 0.03 -7.52 -2.26
CA TYR A 130 -0.87 -6.64 -1.54
C TYR A 130 -1.53 -7.44 -0.40
N PRO A 131 -1.40 -7.04 0.87
CA PRO A 131 -1.91 -7.79 2.02
C PRO A 131 -3.44 -7.70 2.10
N LEU A 132 -4.14 -8.43 1.23
CA LEU A 132 -5.59 -8.43 1.13
C LEU A 132 -6.22 -9.08 2.36
N LYS A 133 -5.64 -10.15 2.88
CA LYS A 133 -6.27 -10.98 3.91
C LYS A 133 -6.55 -10.20 5.20
N ILE A 134 -5.69 -9.25 5.57
CA ILE A 134 -5.94 -8.38 6.74
C ILE A 134 -7.19 -7.48 6.58
N SER A 135 -7.64 -7.23 5.35
CA SER A 135 -8.81 -6.39 5.05
C SER A 135 -10.14 -7.06 5.43
N THR A 136 -10.15 -8.39 5.61
CA THR A 136 -11.32 -9.15 6.12
C THR A 136 -11.85 -8.61 7.44
N LEU A 137 -10.97 -8.06 8.30
CA LEU A 137 -11.32 -7.46 9.59
C LEU A 137 -12.28 -6.27 9.48
N SER A 138 -12.36 -5.65 8.31
CA SER A 138 -13.11 -4.41 8.06
C SER A 138 -14.05 -4.46 6.85
N VAL A 139 -14.13 -5.61 6.15
CA VAL A 139 -14.95 -5.73 4.94
C VAL A 139 -16.45 -5.80 5.32
N PRO A 140 -17.33 -4.99 4.70
CA PRO A 140 -18.75 -5.08 4.95
C PRO A 140 -19.35 -6.31 4.24
N THR A 141 -20.56 -6.72 4.64
CA THR A 141 -21.22 -7.94 4.15
C THR A 141 -21.54 -7.95 2.65
N TRP A 142 -21.54 -6.78 2.00
CA TRP A 142 -21.69 -6.64 0.55
C TRP A 142 -20.36 -6.62 -0.22
N GLY A 143 -19.24 -6.87 0.47
CA GLY A 143 -17.88 -6.79 -0.09
C GLY A 143 -17.34 -5.37 -0.18
N THR A 144 -16.07 -5.25 -0.56
CA THR A 144 -15.39 -3.96 -0.79
C THR A 144 -14.69 -3.94 -2.14
N GLU A 145 -14.46 -2.74 -2.64
CA GLU A 145 -13.71 -2.52 -3.86
C GLU A 145 -12.21 -2.41 -3.57
N VAL A 146 -11.41 -3.14 -4.33
CA VAL A 146 -9.96 -2.98 -4.38
C VAL A 146 -9.60 -2.39 -5.75
N LEU A 147 -9.11 -1.16 -5.72
CA LEU A 147 -8.52 -0.45 -6.86
C LEU A 147 -7.01 -0.38 -6.64
N ILE A 148 -6.24 -0.91 -7.59
CA ILE A 148 -4.78 -0.96 -7.57
C ILE A 148 -4.22 -0.28 -8.82
N TYR A 149 -3.27 0.63 -8.61
CA TYR A 149 -2.35 1.14 -9.63
C TYR A 149 -0.97 0.53 -9.37
N ALA A 150 -0.42 -0.20 -10.33
CA ALA A 150 0.90 -0.82 -10.22
C ALA A 150 1.84 -0.23 -11.27
N PHE A 151 2.95 0.35 -10.82
CA PHE A 151 4.10 0.71 -11.65
C PHE A 151 5.15 -0.41 -11.54
N SER A 152 5.48 -1.05 -12.66
CA SER A 152 6.40 -2.19 -12.71
C SER A 152 7.10 -2.33 -14.06
N ASP A 153 8.21 -3.09 -14.11
CA ASP A 153 8.97 -3.37 -15.34
C ASP A 153 8.09 -3.92 -16.49
N GLU A 154 7.07 -4.71 -16.12
CA GLU A 154 6.13 -5.35 -17.02
C GLU A 154 4.68 -5.09 -16.59
N ARG A 155 3.73 -5.27 -17.52
CA ARG A 155 2.30 -5.26 -17.22
C ARG A 155 1.96 -6.41 -16.28
N VAL A 156 1.22 -6.14 -15.21
CA VAL A 156 0.84 -7.12 -14.18
C VAL A 156 -0.67 -7.30 -14.07
N THR A 157 -1.12 -8.42 -13.50
CA THR A 157 -2.53 -8.71 -13.21
C THR A 157 -2.67 -9.58 -11.97
N PHE A 158 -3.88 -9.77 -11.46
CA PHE A 158 -4.20 -10.74 -10.40
C PHE A 158 -5.51 -11.49 -10.73
N PRO A 159 -5.80 -12.65 -10.10
CA PRO A 159 -6.98 -13.45 -10.40
C PRO A 159 -8.31 -12.68 -10.29
N GLY A 160 -9.05 -12.61 -11.39
CA GLY A 160 -10.34 -11.90 -11.46
C GLY A 160 -10.25 -10.37 -11.56
N ALA A 161 -9.05 -9.80 -11.72
CA ALA A 161 -8.89 -8.36 -11.97
C ALA A 161 -9.56 -7.92 -13.28
N SER A 162 -10.35 -6.85 -13.23
CA SER A 162 -10.68 -6.05 -14.42
C SER A 162 -9.53 -5.06 -14.64
N GLU A 163 -8.86 -5.15 -15.78
CA GLU A 163 -7.89 -4.13 -16.19
C GLU A 163 -8.61 -2.95 -16.83
N GLU A 164 -8.40 -1.76 -16.28
CA GLU A 164 -8.97 -0.50 -16.78
C GLU A 164 -7.98 0.32 -17.60
N TYR A 165 -6.67 0.09 -17.41
CA TYR A 165 -5.60 0.83 -18.08
C TYR A 165 -4.31 0.01 -18.09
N ASN A 166 -3.57 0.03 -19.20
CA ASN A 166 -2.15 -0.30 -19.23
C ASN A 166 -1.41 0.64 -20.20
N ALA A 167 -0.27 1.20 -19.78
CA ALA A 167 0.61 1.97 -20.65
C ALA A 167 2.04 2.05 -20.09
N THR A 168 3.03 2.25 -20.97
CA THR A 168 4.37 2.68 -20.54
C THR A 168 4.33 4.16 -20.16
N ILE A 169 4.78 4.47 -18.96
CA ILE A 169 4.90 5.82 -18.39
C ILE A 169 6.37 6.16 -18.27
N THR A 170 6.77 7.27 -18.89
CA THR A 170 8.12 7.83 -18.82
C THR A 170 8.18 9.01 -17.85
N PRO A 171 9.33 9.32 -17.23
CA PRO A 171 9.49 10.49 -16.36
C PRO A 171 9.14 11.83 -17.02
N ASP A 172 9.27 11.93 -18.35
CA ASP A 172 8.84 13.10 -19.12
C ASP A 172 7.32 13.32 -19.09
N GLN A 173 6.52 12.24 -19.11
CA GLN A 173 5.05 12.32 -19.00
C GLN A 173 4.61 12.72 -17.58
N LEU A 174 5.44 12.48 -16.57
CA LEU A 174 5.16 12.82 -15.17
C LEU A 174 5.47 14.27 -14.81
N LYS A 175 6.01 15.08 -15.73
CA LYS A 175 6.24 16.52 -15.51
C LYS A 175 4.98 17.33 -15.20
N GLU A 176 3.81 16.83 -15.61
CA GLU A 176 2.49 17.39 -15.30
C GLU A 176 1.81 16.71 -14.09
N TYR A 177 2.57 15.95 -13.29
CA TYR A 177 2.12 15.16 -12.14
C TYR A 177 3.19 15.19 -11.04
N PRO A 178 3.38 16.32 -10.33
CA PRO A 178 4.49 16.51 -9.39
C PRO A 178 4.56 15.48 -8.27
N ILE A 179 3.42 14.99 -7.74
CA ILE A 179 3.45 13.97 -6.69
C ILE A 179 3.96 12.64 -7.28
N LEU A 180 3.46 12.24 -8.45
CA LEU A 180 3.95 11.04 -9.15
C LEU A 180 5.41 11.17 -9.60
N GLN A 181 5.85 12.35 -10.06
CA GLN A 181 7.26 12.60 -10.37
C GLN A 181 8.17 12.51 -9.14
N GLY A 182 7.66 12.85 -7.95
CA GLY A 182 8.39 12.67 -6.69
C GLY A 182 8.54 11.20 -6.25
N LEU A 183 7.71 10.29 -6.79
CA LEU A 183 7.70 8.86 -6.47
C LEU A 183 8.32 7.99 -7.58
N ILE A 184 8.28 8.45 -8.84
CA ILE A 184 8.68 7.70 -10.03
C ILE A 184 9.72 8.50 -10.84
N ASP A 185 10.98 8.05 -10.81
CA ASP A 185 12.12 8.64 -11.54
C ASP A 185 12.58 7.82 -12.76
N GLU A 186 12.09 6.59 -12.91
CA GLU A 186 12.39 5.68 -14.02
C GLU A 186 11.17 5.42 -14.94
N THR A 187 11.35 4.65 -16.02
CA THR A 187 10.27 4.30 -16.96
C THR A 187 9.66 2.96 -16.58
N PHE A 188 8.35 2.93 -16.33
CA PHE A 188 7.62 1.72 -15.92
C PHE A 188 6.38 1.48 -16.80
N VAL A 189 5.81 0.29 -16.73
CA VAL A 189 4.43 0.03 -17.15
C VAL A 189 3.51 0.34 -15.97
N LEU A 190 2.60 1.30 -16.16
CA LEU A 190 1.48 1.52 -15.25
C LEU A 190 0.32 0.62 -15.66
N THR A 191 -0.15 -0.21 -14.74
CA THR A 191 -1.39 -1.00 -14.89
C THR A 191 -2.41 -0.57 -13.83
N LYS A 192 -3.67 -0.36 -14.22
CA LYS A 192 -4.80 -0.07 -13.32
C LYS A 192 -5.74 -1.26 -13.29
N LEU A 193 -5.91 -1.84 -12.11
CA LEU A 193 -6.67 -3.06 -11.87
C LEU A 193 -7.77 -2.79 -10.84
N ARG A 194 -8.99 -3.24 -11.10
CA ARG A 194 -10.13 -3.16 -10.17
C ARG A 194 -10.78 -4.53 -9.99
N LYS A 195 -11.11 -4.88 -8.75
CA LYS A 195 -12.01 -5.99 -8.43
C LYS A 195 -12.80 -5.67 -7.16
N ASN A 196 -14.07 -6.08 -7.11
CA ASN A 196 -14.83 -6.17 -5.87
C ASN A 196 -14.59 -7.54 -5.23
N PHE A 197 -14.33 -7.55 -3.93
CA PHE A 197 -14.07 -8.75 -3.14
C PHE A 197 -15.11 -8.90 -2.05
N SER A 198 -15.72 -10.09 -1.99
CA SER A 198 -16.42 -10.57 -0.79
C SER A 198 -15.42 -10.97 0.30
N ALA A 199 -15.87 -11.12 1.55
CA ALA A 199 -15.03 -11.59 2.66
C ALA A 199 -14.44 -13.00 2.40
N GLU A 200 -15.19 -13.86 1.70
CA GLU A 200 -14.79 -15.24 1.36
C GLU A 200 -13.66 -15.29 0.32
N GLU A 201 -13.47 -14.24 -0.48
CA GLU A 201 -12.40 -14.14 -1.50
C GLU A 201 -11.13 -13.46 -0.98
N MET A 202 -11.08 -13.13 0.31
CA MET A 202 -9.95 -12.50 0.98
C MET A 202 -9.24 -13.48 1.94
N ASP A 203 -9.25 -14.77 1.61
CA ASP A 203 -8.60 -15.82 2.40
C ASP A 203 -7.07 -15.89 2.19
N GLU A 204 -6.57 -15.29 1.11
CA GLU A 204 -5.15 -15.12 0.77
C GLU A 204 -4.81 -13.67 0.38
N ASP A 205 -3.52 -13.34 0.38
CA ASP A 205 -3.02 -12.04 -0.08
C ASP A 205 -2.95 -11.97 -1.62
N LEU A 206 -3.12 -10.77 -2.19
CA LEU A 206 -3.10 -10.61 -3.65
C LEU A 206 -1.69 -10.56 -4.19
N MET A 207 -1.39 -11.57 -4.99
CA MET A 207 -0.16 -11.69 -5.77
C MET A 207 -0.37 -11.11 -7.16
N LEU A 208 0.29 -10.00 -7.46
CA LEU A 208 0.31 -9.42 -8.79
C LEU A 208 1.41 -10.10 -9.62
N VAL A 209 0.99 -10.76 -10.70
CA VAL A 209 1.88 -11.54 -11.57
C VAL A 209 2.04 -10.87 -12.94
N PRO A 210 3.22 -10.94 -13.58
CA PRO A 210 3.40 -10.45 -14.94
C PRO A 210 2.44 -11.12 -15.93
N VAL A 211 1.83 -10.32 -16.82
CA VAL A 211 1.00 -10.82 -17.91
C VAL A 211 1.94 -11.37 -19.01
N PRO A 212 1.85 -12.68 -19.36
CA PRO A 212 2.73 -13.25 -20.38
C PRO A 212 2.60 -12.50 -21.72
N LYS A 213 3.74 -12.10 -22.29
CA LYS A 213 3.81 -11.33 -23.55
C LYS A 213 3.20 -12.05 -24.77
N TYR A 214 2.92 -13.36 -24.66
CA TYR A 214 2.22 -14.15 -25.67
C TYR A 214 1.26 -15.15 -25.01
N ILE A 215 -0.06 -14.94 -25.13
CA ILE A 215 -1.03 -16.01 -24.91
C ILE A 215 -1.18 -16.82 -26.19
N VAL A 216 -0.37 -17.86 -26.33
CA VAL A 216 -0.79 -19.06 -27.05
C VAL A 216 -1.51 -19.93 -26.03
N LEU A 217 -2.75 -20.36 -26.30
CA LEU A 217 -3.44 -21.30 -25.40
C LEU A 217 -2.63 -22.59 -25.30
N GLY A 218 -1.97 -22.83 -24.16
CA GLY A 218 -1.24 -24.08 -23.96
C GLY A 218 -0.17 -24.09 -22.87
N SER A 219 -0.60 -24.01 -21.60
CA SER A 219 0.04 -24.63 -20.41
C SER A 219 1.49 -24.29 -20.00
N ILE A 220 1.72 -24.39 -18.69
CA ILE A 220 3.01 -24.26 -17.96
C ILE A 220 3.49 -22.81 -17.79
N ILE A 221 3.30 -22.30 -16.57
CA ILE A 221 3.95 -21.08 -16.06
C ILE A 221 5.20 -21.54 -15.32
N ASP A 222 6.37 -21.03 -15.71
CA ASP A 222 7.61 -21.18 -14.94
C ASP A 222 7.82 -19.90 -14.10
N LEU A 223 7.72 -20.03 -12.78
CA LEU A 223 7.70 -18.92 -11.82
C LEU A 223 9.13 -18.50 -11.44
N ASN A 224 9.86 -17.94 -12.39
CA ASN A 224 11.20 -17.41 -12.17
C ASN A 224 11.38 -16.06 -12.88
N SER A 225 10.63 -15.05 -12.42
CA SER A 225 10.72 -13.66 -12.91
C SER A 225 11.37 -12.76 -11.85
N PRO A 226 12.59 -12.23 -12.08
CA PRO A 226 13.27 -11.38 -11.13
C PRO A 226 12.80 -9.91 -11.29
N VAL A 227 11.72 -9.53 -10.60
CA VAL A 227 11.16 -8.17 -10.68
C VAL A 227 12.07 -7.14 -10.00
N GLY A 228 12.43 -6.07 -10.72
CA GLY A 228 13.44 -5.10 -10.30
C GLY A 228 12.85 -3.77 -9.85
N GLN A 229 12.35 -3.70 -8.61
CA GLN A 229 11.65 -2.54 -8.04
C GLN A 229 10.26 -2.28 -8.66
N PHE A 230 9.29 -1.91 -7.83
CA PHE A 230 7.92 -1.61 -8.25
C PHE A 230 7.20 -0.77 -7.20
N ILE A 231 6.10 -0.12 -7.61
CA ILE A 231 5.35 0.78 -6.74
C ILE A 231 3.86 0.50 -6.90
N LEU A 232 3.26 0.06 -5.81
CA LEU A 232 1.88 -0.40 -5.71
C LEU A 232 1.06 0.68 -4.98
N ILE A 233 0.02 1.21 -5.59
CA ILE A 233 -0.85 2.23 -4.99
C ILE A 233 -2.28 1.69 -4.97
N ALA A 234 -2.73 1.24 -3.80
CA ALA A 234 -4.10 0.80 -3.55
C ALA A 234 -4.92 1.95 -2.95
N GLY A 235 -6.23 2.01 -3.17
CA GLY A 235 -7.11 3.19 -2.97
C GLY A 235 -7.08 4.01 -1.64
N ILE A 236 -6.31 3.63 -0.63
CA ILE A 236 -6.00 4.42 0.59
C ILE A 236 -4.48 4.37 0.94
N PHE A 237 -3.74 3.37 0.46
CA PHE A 237 -2.36 3.06 0.84
C PHE A 237 -1.42 2.95 -0.37
N ILE A 238 -0.29 3.65 -0.29
CA ILE A 238 0.85 3.52 -1.19
C ILE A 238 1.84 2.53 -0.57
N PHE A 239 2.37 1.63 -1.39
CA PHE A 239 3.39 0.65 -1.08
C PHE A 239 4.52 0.78 -2.10
N LEU A 240 5.58 1.50 -1.75
CA LEU A 240 6.82 1.55 -2.52
C LEU A 240 7.64 0.29 -2.22
N LEU A 241 8.07 -0.44 -3.25
CA LEU A 241 8.76 -1.72 -3.09
C LEU A 241 10.08 -1.72 -3.85
N LYS A 242 11.16 -1.58 -3.08
CA LYS A 242 12.53 -1.57 -3.61
C LYS A 242 13.12 -2.97 -3.43
N THR A 243 13.81 -3.49 -4.43
CA THR A 243 14.59 -4.74 -4.31
C THR A 243 16.06 -4.47 -4.58
N LYS A 244 16.95 -5.21 -3.91
CA LYS A 244 18.40 -5.09 -4.08
C LYS A 244 18.96 -6.39 -4.63
N LYS A 245 19.39 -6.38 -5.90
CA LYS A 245 20.10 -7.53 -6.50
C LYS A 245 21.28 -7.95 -5.62
N ARG A 246 21.21 -9.17 -5.10
CA ARG A 246 22.39 -9.94 -4.72
C ARG A 246 22.95 -10.57 -5.99
N ASN A 247 24.09 -10.08 -6.44
CA ASN A 247 24.87 -10.80 -7.45
C ASN A 247 25.38 -12.10 -6.80
N VAL A 248 25.13 -13.23 -7.47
CA VAL A 248 25.78 -14.52 -7.23
C VAL A 248 26.93 -14.65 -8.22
#